data_AF-E2ZI70-F1
#
_entry.id   AF-E2ZI70-F1
#
_cell.length_a   1.000
_cell.length_b   1.000
_cell.length_c   1.000
_cell.angle_alpha   90.00
_cell.angle_beta   90.00
_cell.angle_gamma   90.00
#
_symmetry.space_group_name_H-M   'P 1'
#
loop_
_entity.id
_entity.type
_entity.pdbx_description
1 polymer ?
#
loop_
_entity_poly.entity_id
_entity_poly.type
_entity_poly.pdbx_seq_one_letter_code
_entity_poly.pdbx_strand_id
1 'polypeptide(L)'
;MSDSTLKELWQQVAEKKSCEAKQKELTAQRDTLADRLKKLEKSKLAEQADVDRLEGHSLAAFFYQVIGKMDEKLDKERQEAYAARVKYDAALHDLSSVDADLEQIQNRLERLSDCERQYQAALSEKIKSIKASAHPAAQQVAESESRIAALKVQKRELLEAINAGKTALHTVNEVLETLDNAEG
;
A
#
# COMPACT_ATOMS: atom_id res chain seq x y z
N MET A 1 -24.92 26.92 -15.34
CA MET A 1 -23.59 26.32 -15.14
C MET A 1 -22.80 26.43 -16.43
N SER A 2 -21.59 26.99 -16.40
CA SER A 2 -20.75 27.09 -17.60
C SER A 2 -20.02 25.76 -17.86
N ASP A 3 -19.67 25.49 -19.12
CA ASP A 3 -18.96 24.27 -19.49
C ASP A 3 -17.54 24.20 -18.88
N SER A 4 -16.99 25.35 -18.49
CA SER A 4 -15.71 25.46 -17.79
C SER A 4 -15.73 24.84 -16.40
N THR A 5 -16.78 25.08 -15.60
CA THR A 5 -16.83 24.59 -14.21
C THR A 5 -16.96 23.08 -14.13
N LEU A 6 -17.64 22.45 -15.09
CA LEU A 6 -17.75 20.99 -15.15
C LEU A 6 -16.42 20.34 -15.53
N LYS A 7 -15.65 20.97 -16.43
CA LYS A 7 -14.33 20.51 -16.85
C LYS A 7 -13.31 20.59 -15.71
N GLU A 8 -13.35 21.66 -14.92
CA GLU A 8 -12.51 21.82 -13.73
C GLU A 8 -12.81 20.75 -12.66
N LEU A 9 -14.09 20.52 -12.36
CA LEU A 9 -14.51 19.46 -11.44
C LEU A 9 -14.10 18.07 -11.95
N TRP A 10 -14.22 17.81 -13.26
CA TRP A 10 -13.73 16.55 -13.85
C TRP A 10 -12.22 16.37 -13.67
N GLN A 11 -11.45 17.44 -13.86
CA GLN A 11 -10.00 17.41 -13.66
C GLN A 11 -9.62 17.13 -12.20
N GLN A 12 -10.35 17.71 -11.25
CA GLN A 12 -10.16 17.43 -9.82
C GLN A 12 -10.48 15.98 -9.45
N VAL A 13 -11.52 15.39 -10.06
CA VAL A 13 -11.85 13.96 -9.87
C VAL A 13 -10.76 13.06 -10.48
N ALA A 14 -10.24 13.42 -11.66
CA ALA A 14 -9.13 12.69 -12.26
C ALA A 14 -7.85 12.77 -11.41
N GLU A 15 -7.56 13.96 -10.86
CA GLU A 15 -6.45 14.17 -9.93
C GLU A 15 -6.62 13.32 -8.67
N LYS A 16 -7.81 13.32 -8.05
CA LYS A 16 -8.12 12.50 -6.87
C LYS A 16 -7.79 11.03 -7.12
N LYS A 17 -8.24 10.46 -8.25
CA LYS A 17 -7.94 9.06 -8.62
C LYS A 17 -6.45 8.79 -8.79
N SER A 18 -5.70 9.75 -9.35
CA SER A 18 -4.25 9.63 -9.47
C SER A 18 -3.57 9.66 -8.10
N CYS A 19 -4.01 10.54 -7.20
CA CYS A 19 -3.53 10.59 -5.82
C CYS A 19 -3.85 9.30 -5.05
N GLU A 20 -5.05 8.73 -5.20
CA GLU A 20 -5.42 7.44 -4.58
C GLU A 20 -4.55 6.28 -5.09
N ALA A 21 -4.25 6.25 -6.39
CA ALA A 21 -3.35 5.24 -6.95
C ALA A 21 -1.93 5.37 -6.37
N LYS A 22 -1.41 6.61 -6.32
CA LYS A 22 -0.09 6.89 -5.75
C LYS A 22 -0.02 6.59 -4.25
N GLN A 23 -1.09 6.85 -3.49
CA GLN A 23 -1.19 6.47 -2.08
C GLN A 23 -1.05 4.95 -1.89
N LYS A 24 -1.74 4.15 -2.71
CA LYS A 24 -1.66 2.68 -2.64
C LYS A 24 -0.25 2.18 -2.93
N GLU A 25 0.39 2.77 -3.94
CA GLU A 25 1.76 2.43 -4.31
C GLU A 25 2.74 2.76 -3.17
N LEU A 26 2.71 3.99 -2.65
CA LEU A 26 3.58 4.38 -1.53
C LEU A 26 3.29 3.56 -0.26
N THR A 27 2.04 3.18 -0.01
CA THR A 27 1.71 2.30 1.13
C THR A 27 2.38 0.93 0.97
N ALA A 28 2.34 0.33 -0.22
CA ALA A 28 3.01 -0.94 -0.49
C ALA A 28 4.55 -0.81 -0.39
N GLN A 29 5.11 0.32 -0.85
CA GLN A 29 6.54 0.61 -0.70
C GLN A 29 6.93 0.75 0.78
N ARG A 30 6.13 1.48 1.57
CA ARG A 30 6.32 1.63 3.02
C ARG A 30 6.32 0.28 3.71
N ASP A 31 5.37 -0.60 3.40
CA ASP A 31 5.29 -1.94 4.01
C ASP A 31 6.54 -2.77 3.70
N THR A 32 7.02 -2.71 2.46
CA THR A 32 8.26 -3.36 2.04
C THR A 32 9.48 -2.82 2.79
N LEU A 33 9.57 -1.49 2.94
CA LEU A 33 10.63 -0.82 3.70
C LEU A 33 10.57 -1.16 5.19
N ALA A 34 9.39 -1.20 5.79
CA ALA A 34 9.19 -1.57 7.19
C ALA A 34 9.64 -3.02 7.46
N ASP A 35 9.34 -3.95 6.56
CA ASP A 35 9.82 -5.33 6.69
C ASP A 35 11.33 -5.47 6.50
N ARG A 36 11.92 -4.67 5.59
CA ARG A 36 13.38 -4.57 5.46
C ARG A 36 14.01 -3.99 6.73
N LEU A 37 13.39 -2.97 7.33
CA LEU A 37 13.86 -2.32 8.54
C LEU A 37 13.90 -3.30 9.71
N LYS A 38 12.86 -4.12 9.91
CA LYS A 38 12.85 -5.19 10.93
C LYS A 38 14.01 -6.17 10.78
N LYS A 39 14.37 -6.52 9.54
CA LYS A 39 15.53 -7.41 9.27
C LYS A 39 16.85 -6.73 9.63
N LEU A 40 17.00 -5.46 9.27
CA LEU A 40 18.19 -4.66 9.58
C LEU A 40 18.32 -4.42 11.10
N GLU A 41 17.21 -4.20 11.80
CA GLU A 41 17.19 -4.05 13.26
C GLU A 41 17.73 -5.29 13.95
N LYS A 42 17.25 -6.48 13.54
CA LYS A 42 17.76 -7.76 14.06
C LYS A 42 19.25 -7.94 13.81
N SER A 43 19.72 -7.62 12.60
CA SER A 43 21.15 -7.69 12.27
C SER A 43 21.95 -6.71 13.12
N LYS A 44 21.54 -5.46 13.24
CA LYS A 44 22.19 -4.44 14.08
C LYS A 44 22.31 -4.91 15.54
N LEU A 45 21.24 -5.48 16.10
CA LEU A 45 21.24 -5.97 17.48
C LEU A 45 22.16 -7.19 17.65
N ALA A 46 22.24 -8.08 16.66
CA ALA A 46 23.15 -9.22 16.69
C ALA A 46 24.63 -8.77 16.67
N GLU A 47 25.00 -7.87 15.74
CA GLU A 47 26.37 -7.33 15.66
C GLU A 47 26.76 -6.58 16.94
N GLN A 48 25.83 -5.82 17.53
CA GLN A 48 26.08 -5.14 18.80
C GLN A 48 26.28 -6.14 19.95
N ALA A 49 25.49 -7.22 20.00
CA ALA A 49 25.63 -8.25 21.02
C ALA A 49 26.97 -9.02 20.91
N ASP A 50 27.50 -9.20 19.70
CA ASP A 50 28.82 -9.79 19.48
C ASP A 50 29.92 -8.87 20.04
N VAL A 51 29.84 -7.56 19.77
CA VAL A 51 30.73 -6.55 20.37
C VAL A 51 30.63 -6.57 21.90
N ASP A 52 29.41 -6.51 22.46
CA ASP A 52 29.19 -6.49 23.92
C ASP A 52 29.74 -7.77 24.58
N ARG A 53 29.63 -8.92 23.90
CA ARG A 53 30.19 -10.20 24.38
C ARG A 53 31.72 -10.16 24.40
N LEU A 54 32.36 -9.63 23.35
CA LEU A 54 33.81 -9.49 23.32
C LEU A 54 34.29 -8.49 24.39
N GLU A 55 33.61 -7.36 24.57
CA GLU A 55 33.98 -6.35 25.57
C GLU A 55 33.74 -6.83 27.01
N GLY A 56 32.60 -7.49 27.27
CA GLY A 56 32.19 -7.97 28.60
C GLY A 56 32.97 -9.17 29.13
N HIS A 57 33.43 -10.08 28.27
CA HIS A 57 34.33 -11.17 28.68
C HIS A 57 35.81 -10.75 28.75
N SER A 58 36.19 -9.67 28.05
CA SER A 58 37.57 -9.18 27.95
C SER A 58 38.07 -8.50 29.24
N LEU A 59 37.20 -7.78 29.97
CA LEU A 59 37.62 -6.98 31.14
C LEU A 59 37.92 -7.77 32.42
N ALA A 60 37.51 -9.04 32.55
CA ALA A 60 37.65 -9.75 33.83
C ALA A 60 38.59 -10.96 33.81
N ALA A 61 38.82 -11.62 32.66
CA ALA A 61 39.38 -12.98 32.66
C ALA A 61 40.72 -13.18 31.93
N PHE A 62 41.19 -12.24 31.08
CA PHE A 62 42.26 -12.56 30.11
C PHE A 62 43.43 -11.57 29.99
N PHE A 63 43.56 -10.61 30.92
CA PHE A 63 44.51 -9.48 30.88
C PHE A 63 46.01 -9.81 30.67
N TYR A 64 46.44 -11.07 30.61
CA TYR A 64 47.86 -11.42 30.55
C TYR A 64 48.34 -12.32 29.40
N GLN A 65 47.48 -12.84 28.51
CA GLN A 65 47.95 -13.90 27.58
C GLN A 65 47.59 -13.77 26.08
N VAL A 66 46.64 -12.92 25.67
CA VAL A 66 46.11 -12.91 24.26
C VAL A 66 45.84 -11.50 23.71
N ILE A 67 46.66 -10.50 24.07
CA ILE A 67 46.37 -9.07 23.76
C ILE A 67 46.34 -8.79 22.24
N GLY A 68 47.31 -9.29 21.46
CA GLY A 68 47.42 -8.88 20.03
C GLY A 68 46.36 -9.43 19.06
N LYS A 69 45.87 -10.66 19.25
CA LYS A 69 44.88 -11.28 18.34
C LYS A 69 43.44 -10.93 18.68
N MET A 70 43.19 -10.43 19.90
CA MET A 70 41.85 -10.07 20.36
C MET A 70 41.48 -8.64 19.93
N ASP A 71 42.43 -7.70 19.98
CA ASP A 71 42.20 -6.32 19.50
C ASP A 71 41.78 -6.30 18.03
N GLU A 72 42.45 -7.07 17.15
CA GLU A 72 42.06 -7.20 15.74
C GLU A 72 40.63 -7.72 15.55
N LYS A 73 40.20 -8.65 16.41
CA LYS A 73 38.85 -9.23 16.34
C LYS A 73 37.79 -8.24 16.83
N LEU A 74 38.06 -7.54 17.93
CA LEU A 74 37.17 -6.53 18.48
C LEU A 74 36.99 -5.35 17.52
N ASP A 75 38.08 -4.88 16.89
CA ASP A 75 38.00 -3.81 15.90
C ASP A 75 37.17 -4.22 14.68
N LYS A 76 37.27 -5.49 14.25
CA LYS A 76 36.45 -6.02 13.17
C LYS A 76 34.96 -6.05 13.54
N GLU A 77 34.61 -6.58 14.71
CA GLU A 77 33.21 -6.62 15.16
C GLU A 77 32.63 -5.21 15.36
N ARG A 78 33.42 -4.24 15.84
CA ARG A 78 33.02 -2.83 15.91
C ARG A 78 32.74 -2.23 14.52
N GLN A 79 33.56 -2.55 13.52
CA GLN A 79 33.32 -2.11 12.14
C GLN A 79 32.03 -2.72 11.57
N GLU A 80 31.77 -3.99 11.84
CA GLU A 80 30.55 -4.70 11.40
C GLU A 80 29.29 -4.10 12.06
N ALA A 81 29.33 -3.85 13.38
CA ALA A 81 28.26 -3.18 14.11
C ALA A 81 28.01 -1.75 13.61
N TYR A 82 29.07 -0.98 13.34
CA TYR A 82 28.95 0.36 12.77
C TYR A 82 28.30 0.32 11.38
N ALA A 83 28.75 -0.59 10.51
CA ALA A 83 28.19 -0.76 9.18
C ALA A 83 26.70 -1.17 9.23
N ALA A 84 26.33 -2.06 10.15
CA ALA A 84 24.93 -2.46 10.36
C ALA A 84 24.07 -1.29 10.86
N ARG A 85 24.59 -0.46 11.78
CA ARG A 85 23.92 0.75 12.26
C ARG A 85 23.69 1.76 11.15
N VAL A 86 24.71 2.06 10.33
CA VAL A 86 24.57 2.99 9.20
C VAL A 86 23.51 2.51 8.20
N LYS A 87 23.49 1.20 7.89
CA LYS A 87 22.46 0.62 7.01
C LYS A 87 21.05 0.74 7.60
N TYR A 88 20.92 0.53 8.91
CA TYR A 88 19.64 0.68 9.61
C TYR A 88 19.17 2.15 9.62
N ASP A 89 20.07 3.09 9.96
CA ASP A 89 19.75 4.51 10.02
C ASP A 89 19.36 5.05 8.63
N ALA A 90 20.02 4.59 7.56
CA ALA A 90 19.64 4.91 6.18
C ALA A 90 18.23 4.37 5.84
N ALA A 91 17.92 3.13 6.20
CA ALA A 91 16.60 2.55 5.96
C ALA A 91 15.49 3.24 6.79
N LEU A 92 15.80 3.71 8.00
CA LEU A 92 14.90 4.54 8.81
C LEU A 92 14.60 5.86 8.10
N HIS A 93 15.63 6.52 7.57
CA HIS A 93 15.46 7.77 6.84
C HIS A 93 14.59 7.56 5.59
N ASP A 94 14.85 6.52 4.80
CA ASP A 94 14.04 6.18 3.63
C ASP A 94 12.56 5.96 3.99
N LEU A 95 12.30 5.22 5.08
CA LEU A 95 10.94 4.99 5.57
C LEU A 95 10.27 6.31 5.98
N SER A 96 10.98 7.16 6.73
CA SER A 96 10.46 8.46 7.16
C SER A 96 10.13 9.40 5.99
N SER A 97 10.92 9.34 4.90
CA SER A 97 10.65 10.10 3.69
C SER A 97 9.36 9.63 3.00
N VAL A 98 9.15 8.31 2.93
CA VAL A 98 7.93 7.74 2.35
C VAL A 98 6.70 8.06 3.21
N ASP A 99 6.83 8.05 4.54
CA ASP A 99 5.76 8.44 5.45
C ASP A 99 5.39 9.93 5.27
N ALA A 100 6.37 10.82 5.11
CA ALA A 100 6.11 12.23 4.82
C ALA A 100 5.40 12.43 3.47
N ASP A 101 5.79 11.68 2.43
CA ASP A 101 5.12 11.71 1.13
C ASP A 101 3.66 11.20 1.23
N LEU A 102 3.42 10.16 2.03
CA LEU A 102 2.07 9.65 2.30
C LEU A 102 1.19 10.69 3.00
N GLU A 103 1.73 11.40 3.99
CA GLU A 103 1.01 12.50 4.67
C GLU A 103 0.66 13.63 3.69
N GLN A 104 1.57 14.01 2.79
CA GLN A 104 1.28 15.03 1.78
C GLN A 104 0.15 14.60 0.84
N ILE A 105 0.15 13.35 0.39
CA ILE A 105 -0.91 12.82 -0.47
C ILE A 105 -2.24 12.72 0.28
N GLN A 106 -2.23 12.29 1.55
CA GLN A 106 -3.44 12.26 2.38
C GLN A 106 -4.05 13.65 2.52
N ASN A 107 -3.23 14.65 2.86
CA ASN A 107 -3.67 16.05 2.92
C ASN A 107 -4.23 16.54 1.57
N ARG A 108 -3.64 16.12 0.44
CA ARG A 108 -4.17 16.47 -0.90
C ARG A 108 -5.52 15.81 -1.16
N LEU A 109 -5.68 14.54 -0.78
CA LEU A 109 -6.94 13.79 -0.93
C LEU A 109 -8.06 14.37 -0.07
N GLU A 110 -7.76 14.81 1.15
CA GLU A 110 -8.73 15.48 2.02
C GLU A 110 -9.27 16.78 1.38
N ARG A 111 -8.40 17.58 0.76
CA ARG A 111 -8.80 18.78 0.00
C ARG A 111 -9.66 18.46 -1.22
N LEU A 112 -9.53 17.25 -1.78
CA LEU A 112 -10.31 16.77 -2.92
C LEU A 112 -11.51 15.90 -2.51
N SER A 113 -11.81 15.78 -1.22
CA SER A 113 -12.83 14.85 -0.72
C SER A 113 -14.21 15.09 -1.34
N ASP A 114 -14.62 16.36 -1.46
CA ASP A 114 -15.93 16.76 -1.98
C ASP A 114 -16.02 16.89 -3.50
N CYS A 115 -14.89 16.83 -4.23
CA CYS A 115 -14.87 17.13 -5.67
C CYS A 115 -15.74 16.17 -6.48
N GLU A 116 -15.79 14.89 -6.09
CA GLU A 116 -16.63 13.88 -6.74
C GLU A 116 -18.13 14.15 -6.54
N ARG A 117 -18.53 14.54 -5.34
CA ARG A 117 -19.92 14.87 -5.02
C ARG A 117 -20.36 16.10 -5.79
N GLN A 118 -19.52 17.14 -5.82
CA GLN A 118 -19.79 18.37 -6.56
C GLN A 118 -19.86 18.12 -8.07
N TYR A 119 -18.95 17.32 -8.61
CA TYR A 119 -18.96 16.90 -10.00
C TYR A 119 -20.24 16.14 -10.36
N GLN A 120 -20.64 15.15 -9.56
CA GLN A 120 -21.87 14.39 -9.78
C GLN A 120 -23.13 15.26 -9.73
N ALA A 121 -23.19 16.20 -8.77
CA ALA A 121 -24.30 17.13 -8.67
C ALA A 121 -24.41 18.01 -9.93
N ALA A 122 -23.31 18.66 -10.32
CA ALA A 122 -23.25 19.52 -11.51
C ALA A 122 -23.56 18.74 -12.81
N LEU A 123 -23.05 17.51 -12.93
CA LEU A 123 -23.34 16.64 -14.07
C LEU A 123 -24.83 16.28 -14.13
N SER A 124 -25.44 15.93 -12.99
CA SER A 124 -26.85 15.58 -12.92
C SER A 124 -27.75 16.76 -13.30
N GLU A 125 -27.39 17.97 -12.89
CA GLU A 125 -28.11 19.20 -13.22
C GLU A 125 -28.02 19.48 -14.73
N LYS A 126 -26.83 19.33 -15.32
CA LYS A 126 -26.64 19.49 -16.77
C LYS A 126 -27.39 18.45 -17.59
N ILE A 127 -27.42 17.20 -17.13
CA ILE A 127 -28.23 16.14 -17.77
C ILE A 127 -29.72 16.50 -17.71
N LYS A 128 -30.22 16.97 -16.56
CA LYS A 128 -31.61 17.42 -16.43
C LYS A 128 -31.95 18.56 -17.38
N SER A 129 -31.07 19.57 -17.50
CA SER A 129 -31.29 20.70 -18.41
C SER A 129 -31.30 20.28 -19.89
N ILE A 130 -30.41 19.35 -20.29
CA ILE A 130 -30.36 18.81 -21.66
C ILE A 130 -31.62 18.00 -21.98
N LYS A 131 -32.12 17.20 -21.02
CA LYS A 131 -33.37 16.45 -21.17
C LYS A 131 -34.59 17.36 -21.29
N ALA A 132 -34.61 18.49 -20.57
CA ALA A 132 -35.70 19.46 -20.62
C ALA A 132 -35.72 20.30 -21.91
N SER A 133 -34.57 20.51 -22.57
CA SER A 133 -34.46 21.36 -23.76
C SER A 133 -34.69 20.63 -25.10
N ALA A 134 -35.13 19.36 -25.09
CA ALA A 134 -35.32 18.53 -26.27
C ALA A 134 -34.10 18.47 -27.22
N HIS A 135 -32.90 18.68 -26.67
CA HIS A 135 -31.65 18.70 -27.44
C HIS A 135 -31.38 17.30 -28.04
N PRO A 136 -30.83 17.16 -29.26
CA PRO A 136 -30.44 15.86 -29.82
C PRO A 136 -29.49 15.03 -28.93
N ALA A 137 -28.77 15.72 -28.04
CA ALA A 137 -27.90 15.10 -27.04
C ALA A 137 -28.68 14.34 -25.96
N ALA A 138 -29.96 14.63 -25.73
CA ALA A 138 -30.80 13.93 -24.76
C ALA A 138 -30.98 12.44 -25.12
N GLN A 139 -31.09 12.13 -26.41
CA GLN A 139 -31.17 10.74 -26.89
C GLN A 139 -29.85 10.00 -26.61
N GLN A 140 -28.71 10.61 -26.92
CA GLN A 140 -27.38 10.02 -26.64
C GLN A 140 -27.16 9.78 -25.14
N VAL A 141 -27.63 10.70 -24.29
CA VAL A 141 -27.59 10.53 -22.83
C VAL A 141 -28.46 9.36 -22.39
N ALA A 142 -29.69 9.23 -22.90
CA ALA A 142 -30.59 8.14 -22.57
C ALA A 142 -30.03 6.77 -23.00
N GLU A 143 -29.47 6.68 -24.20
CA GLU A 143 -28.79 5.47 -24.70
C GLU A 143 -27.59 5.09 -23.82
N SER A 144 -26.78 6.08 -23.41
CA SER A 144 -25.64 5.88 -22.52
C SER A 144 -26.07 5.42 -21.13
N GLU A 145 -27.12 6.00 -20.56
CA GLU A 145 -27.69 5.59 -19.27
C GLU A 145 -28.21 4.15 -19.31
N SER A 146 -28.92 3.78 -20.38
CA SER A 146 -29.39 2.41 -20.61
C SER A 146 -28.23 1.41 -20.69
N ARG A 147 -27.18 1.74 -21.45
CA ARG A 147 -25.98 0.91 -21.55
C ARG A 147 -25.27 0.75 -20.21
N ILE A 148 -25.17 1.82 -19.42
CA ILE A 148 -24.59 1.76 -18.07
C ILE A 148 -25.43 0.85 -17.17
N ALA A 149 -26.77 0.94 -17.23
CA ALA A 149 -27.65 0.07 -16.45
C ALA A 149 -27.46 -1.41 -16.82
N ALA A 150 -27.41 -1.73 -18.12
CA ALA A 150 -27.15 -3.08 -18.60
C ALA A 150 -25.79 -3.62 -18.12
N LEU A 151 -24.72 -2.81 -18.23
CA LEU A 151 -23.38 -3.19 -17.76
C LEU A 151 -23.34 -3.40 -16.23
N LYS A 152 -24.11 -2.64 -15.45
CA LYS A 152 -24.20 -2.84 -13.99
C LYS A 152 -24.86 -4.17 -13.64
N VAL A 153 -25.92 -4.55 -14.36
CA VAL A 153 -26.57 -5.85 -14.19
C VAL A 153 -25.60 -6.98 -14.53
N GLN A 154 -24.93 -6.91 -15.69
CA GLN A 154 -23.93 -7.90 -16.09
C GLN A 154 -22.81 -8.04 -15.06
N LYS A 155 -22.28 -6.92 -14.54
CA LYS A 155 -21.25 -6.95 -13.49
C LYS A 155 -21.74 -7.68 -12.24
N ARG A 156 -22.99 -7.44 -11.82
CA ARG A 156 -23.58 -8.09 -10.65
C ARG A 156 -23.69 -9.60 -10.86
N GLU A 157 -24.21 -10.02 -12.00
CA GLU A 157 -24.34 -11.44 -12.35
C GLU A 157 -22.98 -12.15 -12.39
N LEU A 158 -21.95 -11.50 -12.93
CA LEU A 158 -20.59 -12.05 -12.94
C LEU A 158 -20.02 -12.19 -11.53
N LEU A 159 -20.27 -11.23 -10.63
CA LEU A 159 -19.85 -11.33 -9.23
C LEU A 159 -20.59 -12.44 -8.48
N GLU A 160 -21.89 -12.59 -8.73
CA GLU A 160 -22.69 -13.70 -8.18
C GLU A 160 -22.16 -15.06 -8.66
N ALA A 161 -21.83 -15.18 -9.95
CA ALA A 161 -21.23 -16.39 -10.51
C ALA A 161 -19.84 -16.71 -9.92
N ILE A 162 -18.98 -15.69 -9.75
CA ILE A 162 -17.67 -15.85 -9.08
C ILE A 162 -17.85 -16.35 -7.65
N ASN A 163 -18.79 -15.77 -6.90
CA ASN A 163 -19.05 -16.18 -5.52
C ASN A 163 -19.61 -17.61 -5.45
N ALA A 164 -20.56 -17.98 -6.30
CA ALA A 164 -21.06 -19.34 -6.39
C ALA A 164 -19.94 -20.35 -6.71
N GLY A 165 -19.04 -20.00 -7.64
CA GLY A 165 -17.87 -20.81 -7.98
C GLY A 165 -16.91 -20.98 -6.80
N LYS A 166 -16.63 -19.91 -6.04
CA LYS A 166 -15.81 -19.98 -4.83
C LYS A 166 -16.44 -20.88 -3.76
N THR A 167 -17.75 -20.78 -3.56
CA THR A 167 -18.48 -21.64 -2.62
C THR A 167 -18.40 -23.11 -3.04
N ALA A 168 -18.64 -23.40 -4.33
CA ALA A 168 -18.53 -24.77 -4.85
C ALA A 168 -17.11 -25.34 -4.68
N LEU A 169 -16.07 -24.55 -4.96
CA LEU A 169 -14.68 -24.96 -4.77
C LEU A 169 -14.38 -25.24 -3.29
N HIS A 170 -14.89 -24.41 -2.37
CA HIS A 170 -14.75 -24.64 -0.94
C HIS A 170 -15.40 -25.97 -0.51
N THR A 171 -16.64 -26.22 -0.91
CA THR A 171 -17.34 -27.49 -0.61
C THR A 171 -16.62 -28.70 -1.19
N VAL A 172 -16.07 -28.61 -2.40
CA VAL A 172 -15.27 -29.70 -2.98
C VAL A 172 -14.01 -29.96 -2.15
N ASN A 173 -13.31 -28.92 -1.72
CA ASN A 173 -12.13 -29.08 -0.86
C ASN A 173 -12.49 -29.69 0.49
N GLU A 174 -13.60 -29.28 1.11
CA GLU A 174 -14.09 -29.90 2.35
C GLU A 174 -14.39 -31.39 2.15
N VAL A 175 -15.04 -31.76 1.05
CA VAL A 175 -15.30 -33.17 0.72
C VAL A 175 -13.99 -33.94 0.53
N LEU A 176 -13.01 -33.39 -0.20
CA LEU A 176 -11.69 -34.02 -0.36
C LEU A 176 -10.99 -34.23 0.99
N GLU A 177 -10.98 -33.22 1.86
CA GLU A 177 -10.41 -33.35 3.20
C GLU A 177 -11.14 -34.42 4.04
N THR A 178 -12.46 -34.53 3.94
CA THR A 178 -13.20 -35.58 4.65
C THR A 178 -12.91 -36.98 4.10
N LEU A 179 -12.67 -37.12 2.79
CA LEU A 179 -12.30 -38.39 2.16
C LEU A 179 -10.88 -38.80 2.55
N ASP A 180 -9.91 -37.87 2.49
CA ASP A 180 -8.52 -38.12 2.91
C ASP A 180 -8.44 -38.55 4.39
N ASN A 181 -9.30 -37.97 5.25
CA ASN A 181 -9.38 -38.36 6.66
C ASN A 181 -10.12 -39.68 6.90
N ALA A 182 -10.87 -40.20 5.94
CA ALA A 182 -11.60 -41.47 6.04
C ALA A 182 -10.81 -42.67 5.48
N GLU A 183 -9.80 -42.43 4.65
CA GLU A 183 -8.88 -43.46 4.12
C GLU A 183 -7.64 -43.72 5.02
N GLY A 184 -7.44 -42.93 6.08
CA GLY A 184 -6.39 -43.11 7.11
C GLY A 184 -6.88 -43.84 8.36
#